data_AF-A0A3N7J1U7-F1
#
_entry.id   AF-A0A3N7J1U7-F1
#
_cell.length_a   1.000
_cell.length_b   1.000
_cell.length_c   1.000
_cell.angle_alpha   90.00
_cell.angle_beta   90.00
_cell.angle_gamma   90.00
#
_symmetry.space_group_name_H-M   'P 1'
#
loop_
_entity.id
_entity.type
_entity.pdbx_description
1 polymer ?
#
loop_
_entity_poly.entity_id
_entity_poly.type
_entity_poly.pdbx_seq_one_letter_code
_entity_poly.pdbx_strand_id
1 'polypeptide(L)'
;YEGDEDYLTTLNYFMEFLEKEQLNFIMPMDWKAGVEDLEWLLSTQLQRQYKLHLELPKPDQYDEMATVSVTGVFEDYDRVLRQKGLQLGFIETQSDEYIVLLHRLNDKEKVQAAVAGIGYGYYET
;
A
#
# COMPACT_ATOMS: atom_id res chain seq x y z
N TYR A 1 -21.85 -12.88 -13.32
CA TYR A 1 -20.82 -13.34 -12.38
C TYR A 1 -21.53 -13.73 -11.11
N GLU A 2 -21.81 -15.01 -10.92
CA GLU A 2 -22.32 -15.57 -9.65
C GLU A 2 -21.12 -16.29 -9.01
N GLY A 3 -20.65 -15.79 -7.86
CA GLY A 3 -19.53 -16.38 -7.13
C GLY A 3 -18.67 -15.41 -6.29
N ASP A 4 -18.84 -14.09 -6.42
CA ASP A 4 -17.94 -13.09 -5.82
C ASP A 4 -18.55 -12.28 -4.66
N GLU A 5 -19.76 -12.60 -4.19
CA GLU A 5 -20.35 -11.84 -3.07
C GLU A 5 -19.57 -12.01 -1.76
N ASP A 6 -18.74 -13.05 -1.63
CA ASP A 6 -17.92 -13.34 -0.44
C ASP A 6 -16.42 -13.03 -0.60
N TYR A 7 -15.92 -12.83 -1.82
CA TYR A 7 -14.50 -12.58 -2.05
C TYR A 7 -14.13 -11.17 -1.56
N LEU A 8 -13.11 -11.07 -0.70
CA LEU A 8 -12.66 -9.85 -0.02
C LEU A 8 -13.60 -9.23 1.03
N THR A 9 -14.81 -9.75 1.30
CA THR A 9 -15.75 -9.10 2.23
C THR A 9 -15.13 -8.70 3.58
N THR A 10 -14.40 -9.62 4.22
CA THR A 10 -13.74 -9.34 5.51
C THR A 10 -12.62 -8.32 5.38
N LEU A 11 -11.78 -8.42 4.34
CA LEU A 11 -10.69 -7.48 4.12
C LEU A 11 -11.25 -6.08 3.79
N ASN A 12 -12.30 -6.01 2.97
CA ASN A 12 -13.00 -4.77 2.62
C ASN A 12 -13.61 -4.11 3.86
N TYR A 13 -14.33 -4.86 4.71
CA TYR A 13 -14.84 -4.32 5.97
C TYR A 13 -13.71 -3.79 6.87
N PHE A 14 -12.57 -4.47 6.91
CA PHE A 14 -11.43 -4.04 7.69
C PHE A 14 -10.77 -2.79 7.10
N MET A 15 -10.61 -2.71 5.78
CA MET A 15 -10.08 -1.52 5.10
C MET A 15 -11.00 -0.32 5.27
N GLU A 16 -12.31 -0.48 5.11
CA GLU A 16 -13.29 0.58 5.40
C GLU A 16 -13.21 1.06 6.85
N PHE A 17 -12.99 0.14 7.80
CA PHE A 17 -12.79 0.48 9.19
C PHE A 17 -11.50 1.28 9.40
N LEU A 18 -10.38 0.82 8.84
CA LEU A 18 -9.09 1.53 8.92
C LEU A 18 -9.18 2.94 8.34
N GLU A 19 -9.86 3.11 7.21
CA GLU A 19 -10.10 4.41 6.57
C GLU A 19 -10.88 5.36 7.49
N LYS A 20 -11.99 4.88 8.07
CA LYS A 20 -12.81 5.65 9.02
C LYS A 20 -12.01 6.07 10.26
N GLU A 21 -11.18 5.17 10.78
CA GLU A 21 -10.32 5.42 11.95
C GLU A 21 -9.02 6.16 11.59
N GLN A 22 -8.77 6.42 10.31
CA GLN A 22 -7.56 7.06 9.79
C GLN A 22 -6.27 6.32 10.17
N LEU A 23 -6.34 4.98 10.19
CA LEU A 23 -5.27 4.03 10.50
C LEU A 23 -4.81 3.29 9.24
N ASN A 24 -4.59 4.02 8.13
CA ASN A 24 -4.42 3.43 6.81
C ASN A 24 -2.99 2.92 6.58
N PHE A 25 -2.53 1.96 7.39
CA PHE A 25 -1.33 1.19 7.05
C PHE A 25 -1.63 0.08 6.04
N ILE A 26 -2.92 -0.24 5.84
CA ILE A 26 -3.45 -1.00 4.69
C ILE A 26 -4.16 0.01 3.79
N MET A 27 -3.73 0.09 2.54
CA MET A 27 -4.05 1.16 1.61
C MET A 27 -4.51 0.56 0.28
N PRO A 28 -5.82 0.50 0.02
CA PRO A 28 -6.31 0.13 -1.31
C PRO A 28 -5.96 1.24 -2.30
N MET A 29 -5.44 0.85 -3.46
CA MET A 29 -5.10 1.75 -4.56
C MET A 29 -5.57 1.17 -5.89
N ASP A 30 -6.41 1.93 -6.60
CA ASP A 30 -6.77 1.64 -7.98
C ASP A 30 -5.49 1.62 -8.84
N TRP A 31 -5.31 0.62 -9.70
CA TRP A 31 -4.16 0.53 -10.59
C TRP A 31 -4.01 1.74 -11.53
N LYS A 32 -5.07 2.50 -11.76
CA LYS A 32 -5.10 3.76 -12.52
C LYS A 32 -4.95 5.00 -11.66
N ALA A 33 -4.81 4.86 -10.35
CA ALA A 33 -4.54 5.99 -9.46
C ALA A 33 -3.26 6.70 -9.89
N GLY A 34 -3.25 8.02 -9.76
CA GLY A 34 -2.10 8.83 -10.11
C GLY A 34 -0.95 8.65 -9.12
N VAL A 35 0.27 8.95 -9.55
CA VAL A 35 1.43 8.95 -8.65
C VAL A 35 1.26 9.98 -7.51
N GLU A 36 0.55 11.08 -7.77
CA GLU A 36 0.16 12.07 -6.76
C GLU A 36 -0.67 11.50 -5.61
N ASP A 37 -1.58 10.55 -5.90
CA ASP A 37 -2.41 9.91 -4.88
C ASP A 37 -1.54 9.07 -3.94
N LEU A 38 -0.58 8.32 -4.50
CA LEU A 38 0.40 7.55 -3.73
C LEU A 38 1.28 8.47 -2.86
N GLU A 39 1.80 9.55 -3.43
CA GLU A 39 2.63 10.53 -2.70
C GLU A 39 1.89 11.14 -1.51
N TRP A 40 0.66 11.59 -1.76
CA TRP A 40 -0.18 12.21 -0.76
C TRP A 40 -0.54 11.23 0.36
N LEU A 41 -0.93 10.01 -0.02
CA LEU A 41 -1.30 8.96 0.91
C LEU A 41 -0.13 8.57 1.81
N LEU A 42 1.03 8.27 1.23
CA LEU A 42 2.24 7.92 1.98
C LEU A 42 2.71 9.07 2.88
N SER A 43 2.76 10.29 2.36
CA SER A 43 3.14 11.48 3.16
C SER A 43 2.23 11.64 4.39
N THR A 44 0.92 11.45 4.19
CA THR A 44 -0.07 11.52 5.27
C THR A 44 0.14 10.44 6.31
N GLN A 45 0.36 9.18 5.90
CA GLN A 45 0.56 8.07 6.85
C GLN A 45 1.88 8.18 7.60
N LEU A 46 2.97 8.56 6.92
CA LEU A 46 4.27 8.81 7.52
C LEU A 46 4.18 9.87 8.61
N GLN A 47 3.50 10.99 8.34
CA GLN A 47 3.34 12.05 9.32
C GLN A 47 2.45 11.61 10.49
N ARG A 48 1.34 10.92 10.23
CA ARG A 48 0.35 10.58 11.27
C ARG A 48 0.81 9.45 12.17
N GLN A 49 1.26 8.33 11.59
CA GLN A 49 1.57 7.11 12.32
C GLN A 49 3.02 7.06 12.78
N TYR A 50 3.95 7.50 11.92
CA TYR A 50 5.38 7.39 12.18
C TYR A 50 6.03 8.68 12.69
N LYS A 51 5.30 9.81 12.63
CA LYS A 51 5.82 11.16 12.94
C LYS A 51 7.07 11.49 12.10
N LEU A 52 7.12 10.96 10.88
CA LEU A 52 8.22 11.17 9.95
C LEU A 52 7.81 12.14 8.85
N HIS A 53 8.77 12.95 8.43
CA HIS A 53 8.70 13.74 7.21
C HIS A 53 9.81 13.26 6.28
N LEU A 54 9.44 12.81 5.08
CA LEU A 54 10.37 12.27 4.08
C LEU A 54 10.16 13.00 2.77
N GLU A 55 11.28 13.25 2.09
CA GLU A 55 11.28 13.67 0.70
C GLU A 55 11.00 12.43 -0.16
N LEU A 56 9.72 12.15 -0.38
CA LEU A 56 9.28 11.10 -1.29
C LEU A 56 9.52 11.52 -2.76
N PRO A 57 9.60 10.55 -3.70
CA PRO A 57 9.54 10.83 -5.12
C PRO A 57 8.36 11.75 -5.45
N LYS A 58 8.57 12.64 -6.42
CA LYS A 58 7.57 13.63 -6.83
C LYS A 58 6.88 13.17 -8.12
N PRO A 59 5.57 13.45 -8.28
CA PRO A 59 4.84 13.02 -9.48
C PRO A 59 5.45 13.54 -10.79
N ASP A 60 6.08 14.72 -10.77
CA ASP A 60 6.76 15.33 -11.92
C ASP A 60 8.06 14.61 -12.36
N GLN A 61 8.51 13.61 -11.60
CA GLN A 61 9.61 12.73 -11.98
C GLN A 61 9.16 11.62 -12.94
N TYR A 62 7.84 11.44 -13.12
CA TYR A 62 7.22 10.47 -14.01
C TYR A 62 6.48 11.19 -15.14
N ASP A 63 5.98 10.44 -16.13
CA ASP A 63 5.12 11.00 -17.16
C ASP A 63 3.85 11.62 -16.54
N GLU A 64 3.31 12.69 -17.13
CA GLU A 64 2.15 13.42 -16.59
C GLU A 64 0.90 12.54 -16.38
N MET A 65 0.78 11.46 -17.15
CA MET A 65 -0.31 10.48 -17.04
C MET A 65 0.14 9.16 -16.39
N ALA A 66 1.29 9.17 -15.70
CA ALA A 66 1.77 7.99 -15.00
C ALA A 66 0.82 7.61 -13.86
N THR A 67 0.52 6.32 -13.83
CA THR A 67 -0.27 5.69 -12.78
C THR A 67 0.64 4.88 -11.86
N VAL A 68 0.13 4.47 -10.70
CA VAL A 68 0.88 3.61 -9.78
C VAL A 68 1.26 2.23 -10.36
N SER A 69 0.54 1.78 -11.40
CA SER A 69 0.85 0.54 -12.12
C SER A 69 2.04 0.66 -13.09
N VAL A 70 2.57 1.86 -13.33
CA VAL A 70 3.79 2.02 -14.12
C VAL A 70 4.96 1.37 -13.39
N THR A 71 5.71 0.52 -14.09
CA THR A 71 6.87 -0.19 -13.54
C THR A 71 7.88 0.79 -12.95
N GLY A 72 8.35 0.52 -11.73
CA GLY A 72 9.33 1.35 -11.03
C GLY A 72 8.73 2.36 -10.07
N VAL A 73 7.43 2.70 -10.18
CA VAL A 73 6.81 3.69 -9.28
C VAL A 73 6.90 3.20 -7.84
N PHE A 74 6.33 2.04 -7.51
CA PHE A 74 6.36 1.54 -6.13
C PHE A 74 7.79 1.28 -5.62
N GLU A 75 8.67 0.77 -6.47
CA GLU A 75 10.09 0.52 -6.18
C GLU A 75 10.81 1.80 -5.74
N ASP A 76 10.51 2.92 -6.41
CA ASP A 76 11.12 4.22 -6.14
C ASP A 76 10.69 4.78 -4.78
N TYR A 77 9.41 4.65 -4.44
CA TYR A 77 8.90 5.02 -3.11
C TYR A 77 9.45 4.09 -2.02
N ASP A 78 9.42 2.77 -2.23
CA ASP A 78 9.90 1.77 -1.27
C ASP A 78 11.39 1.97 -0.96
N ARG A 79 12.19 2.33 -1.95
CA ARG A 79 13.62 2.64 -1.77
C ARG A 79 13.84 3.76 -0.75
N VAL A 80 13.04 4.82 -0.77
CA VAL A 80 13.13 5.93 0.19
C VAL A 80 12.66 5.49 1.58
N LEU A 81 11.58 4.72 1.65
CA LEU A 81 11.03 4.19 2.90
C LEU A 81 12.02 3.28 3.63
N ARG A 82 12.71 2.41 2.89
CA ARG A 82 13.73 1.48 3.45
C ARG A 82 14.89 2.20 4.12
N GLN A 83 15.26 3.39 3.66
CA GLN A 83 16.30 4.21 4.32
C GLN A 83 15.91 4.63 5.74
N LYS A 84 14.62 4.55 6.10
CA LYS A 84 14.09 4.83 7.44
C LYS A 84 13.60 3.59 8.17
N GLY A 85 13.91 2.39 7.66
CA GLY A 85 13.49 1.14 8.27
C GLY A 85 11.99 0.85 8.10
N LEU A 86 11.34 1.45 7.10
CA LEU A 86 9.98 1.14 6.65
C LEU A 86 10.04 0.42 5.31
N GLN A 87 8.95 -0.21 4.89
CA GLN A 87 8.81 -0.79 3.57
C GLN A 87 7.35 -0.89 3.15
N LEU A 88 7.15 -0.97 1.84
CA LEU A 88 5.91 -1.40 1.23
C LEU A 88 5.89 -2.93 1.12
N GLY A 89 4.74 -3.51 1.41
CA GLY A 89 4.39 -4.86 1.02
C GLY A 89 2.99 -4.85 0.42
N PHE A 90 2.56 -5.98 -0.13
CA PHE A 90 1.30 -6.05 -0.85
C PHE A 90 0.54 -7.31 -0.50
N ILE A 91 -0.78 -7.19 -0.40
CA ILE A 91 -1.68 -8.35 -0.28
C ILE A 91 -2.11 -8.78 -1.68
N GLU A 92 -1.82 -10.03 -2.04
CA GLU A 92 -2.27 -10.65 -3.28
C GLU A 92 -3.77 -10.95 -3.19
N THR A 93 -4.58 -10.08 -3.79
CA THR A 93 -6.04 -10.21 -3.82
C THR A 93 -6.58 -10.71 -5.15
N GLN A 94 -5.72 -10.90 -6.17
CA GLN A 94 -6.12 -11.21 -7.56
C GLN A 94 -7.10 -10.19 -8.18
N SER A 95 -7.21 -9.00 -7.57
CA SER A 95 -8.01 -7.87 -8.04
C SER A 95 -7.24 -6.99 -9.02
N ASP A 96 -7.92 -6.02 -9.65
CA ASP A 96 -7.30 -4.92 -10.40
C ASP A 96 -6.85 -3.77 -9.49
N GLU A 97 -6.95 -3.93 -8.17
CA GLU A 97 -6.46 -2.97 -7.16
C GLU A 97 -5.22 -3.50 -6.44
N TYR A 98 -4.32 -2.59 -6.09
CA TYR A 98 -3.21 -2.86 -5.19
C TYR A 98 -3.65 -2.68 -3.74
N ILE A 99 -3.49 -3.71 -2.91
CA ILE A 99 -3.65 -3.59 -1.46
C ILE A 99 -2.27 -3.41 -0.84
N VAL A 100 -1.88 -2.16 -0.65
CA VAL A 100 -0.54 -1.76 -0.20
C VAL A 100 -0.47 -1.75 1.33
N LEU A 101 0.61 -2.28 1.89
CA LEU A 101 0.94 -2.32 3.31
C LEU A 101 2.15 -1.44 3.59
N LEU A 102 2.02 -0.43 4.47
CA LEU A 102 3.16 0.32 4.99
C LEU A 102 3.52 -0.21 6.39
N HIS A 103 4.67 -0.86 6.51
CA HIS A 103 5.12 -1.43 7.78
C HIS A 103 6.62 -1.27 8.02
N ARG A 104 7.07 -1.60 9.24
CA ARG A 104 8.51 -1.61 9.55
C ARG A 104 9.19 -2.77 8.84
N LEU A 105 10.44 -2.54 8.43
CA LEU A 105 11.30 -3.54 7.79
C LEU A 105 11.47 -4.78 8.68
N ASN A 106 11.70 -4.56 9.98
CA ASN A 106 11.90 -5.64 10.95
C ASN A 106 10.63 -6.44 11.28
N ASP A 107 9.45 -5.94 10.90
CA ASP A 107 8.18 -6.63 11.13
C ASP A 107 7.76 -7.51 9.94
N LYS A 108 8.58 -7.57 8.88
CA LYS A 108 8.29 -8.31 7.62
C LYS A 108 7.70 -9.69 7.85
N GLU A 109 8.42 -10.57 8.54
CA GLU A 109 8.01 -11.97 8.71
C GLU A 109 6.67 -12.08 9.45
N LYS A 110 6.42 -11.19 10.42
CA LYS A 110 5.16 -11.16 11.16
C LYS A 110 4.00 -10.66 10.30
N VAL A 111 4.25 -9.62 9.50
CA VAL A 111 3.26 -9.07 8.56
C VAL A 111 2.91 -10.13 7.51
N GLN A 112 3.90 -10.75 6.89
CA GLN A 112 3.71 -11.84 5.94
C GLN A 112 2.91 -13.01 6.55
N ALA A 113 3.26 -13.44 7.77
CA ALA A 113 2.53 -14.48 8.48
C ALA A 113 1.08 -14.07 8.80
N ALA A 114 0.84 -12.80 9.13
CA ALA A 114 -0.51 -12.29 9.39
C ALA A 114 -1.36 -12.27 8.10
N VAL A 115 -0.78 -11.81 6.98
CA VAL A 115 -1.44 -11.82 5.66
C VAL A 115 -1.79 -13.25 5.24
N ALA A 116 -0.86 -14.20 5.42
CA ALA A 116 -1.14 -15.62 5.19
C ALA A 116 -2.24 -16.15 6.14
N GLY A 117 -2.23 -15.72 7.40
CA GLY A 117 -3.21 -16.12 8.41
C GLY A 117 -4.64 -15.67 8.11
N ILE A 118 -4.81 -14.59 7.34
CA ILE A 118 -6.12 -14.12 6.85
C ILE A 118 -6.46 -14.65 5.44
N GLY A 119 -5.65 -15.57 4.90
CA GLY A 119 -5.95 -16.30 3.67
C GLY A 119 -5.41 -15.68 2.38
N TYR A 120 -4.51 -14.70 2.45
CA TYR A 120 -3.94 -14.03 1.27
C TYR A 120 -2.44 -14.26 1.11
N GLY A 121 -1.93 -14.02 -0.09
CA GLY A 121 -0.49 -13.97 -0.36
C GLY A 121 0.10 -12.61 0.02
N TYR A 122 1.40 -12.60 0.33
CA TYR A 122 2.18 -11.38 0.52
C TYR A 122 3.29 -11.31 -0.52
N TYR A 123 3.47 -10.15 -1.14
CA TYR A 123 4.60 -9.89 -2.03
C TYR A 123 5.21 -8.50 -1.79
N GLU A 124 6.37 -8.27 -2.39
CA GLU A 124 7.14 -7.02 -2.33
C GLU A 124 7.47 -6.58 -3.76
N THR A 125 7.88 -5.32 -3.90
CA THR A 125 8.45 -4.75 -5.13
C THR A 125 9.89 -5.16 -5.35
#